data_AF-A0A7K2EBE6-F1
#
_entry.id   AF-A0A7K2EBE6-F1
#
_cell.length_a   1.000
_cell.length_b   1.000
_cell.length_c   1.000
_cell.angle_alpha   90.00
_cell.angle_beta   90.00
_cell.angle_gamma   90.00
#
_symmetry.space_group_name_H-M   'P 1'
#
loop_
_entity.id
_entity.type
_entity.pdbx_description
1 polymer ?
#
loop_
_entity_poly.entity_id
_entity_poly.type
_entity_poly.pdbx_seq_one_letter_code
_entity_poly.pdbx_strand_id
1 'polypeptide(L)' 'MIAGFGPAPAGSDARDLTAGAGGLLFELRFAEPVTLTPARSGGTPEKVQALLVAPTRPAAVLAEARKRRIATMTD' A
#
# COMPACT_ATOMS: atom_id res chain seq x y z
N MET A 1 6.69 10.67 0.08
CA MET A 1 7.16 10.05 -1.18
C MET A 1 6.96 8.55 -1.07
N ILE A 2 6.61 7.85 -2.16
CA ILE A 2 6.50 6.38 -2.15
C ILE A 2 7.91 5.79 -2.27
N ALA A 3 8.28 4.94 -1.31
CA ALA A 3 9.57 4.24 -1.28
C ALA A 3 9.53 2.93 -2.06
N GLY A 4 8.39 2.23 -2.07
CA GLY A 4 8.27 0.97 -2.79
C GLY A 4 6.84 0.46 -2.90
N PHE A 5 6.63 -0.45 -3.84
CA PHE A 5 5.37 -1.13 -4.06
C PHE A 5 5.61 -2.56 -4.55
N GLY A 6 4.95 -3.54 -3.95
CA GLY A 6 5.09 -4.95 -4.34
C GLY A 6 4.17 -5.87 -3.54
N PRO A 7 4.31 -7.20 -3.70
CA PRO A 7 3.62 -8.17 -2.84
C PRO A 7 3.81 -7.83 -1.37
N ALA A 8 2.75 -7.99 -0.58
CA ALA A 8 2.83 -7.77 0.85
C ALA A 8 3.56 -8.94 1.52
N PRO A 9 4.59 -8.68 2.34
CA PRO A 9 5.30 -9.74 3.05
C PRO A 9 4.39 -10.41 4.07
N ALA A 10 4.68 -11.67 4.37
CA ALA A 10 3.98 -12.42 5.42
C ALA A 10 4.11 -11.70 6.77
N GLY A 11 2.98 -11.48 7.45
CA GLY A 11 2.95 -10.79 8.75
C GLY A 11 3.16 -9.29 8.69
N SER A 12 2.97 -8.66 7.51
CA SER A 12 3.01 -7.19 7.38
C SER A 12 2.13 -6.51 8.44
N ASP A 13 2.70 -5.47 9.07
CA ASP A 13 2.03 -4.58 10.01
C ASP A 13 1.47 -3.31 9.34
N ALA A 14 1.52 -3.27 8.00
CA ALA A 14 1.00 -2.16 7.21
C ALA A 14 -0.50 -1.97 7.45
N ARG A 15 -0.96 -0.71 7.36
CA ARG A 15 -2.36 -0.37 7.58
C ARG A 15 -3.24 -1.00 6.50
N ASP A 16 -4.12 -1.90 6.91
CA ASP A 16 -5.00 -2.63 6.01
C ASP A 16 -6.15 -1.76 5.47
N LEU A 17 -6.15 -1.50 4.17
CA LEU A 17 -7.22 -0.81 3.44
C LEU A 17 -8.04 -1.75 2.54
N THR A 18 -7.81 -3.06 2.63
CA THR A 18 -8.40 -4.08 1.76
C THR A 18 -9.81 -4.48 2.16
N ALA A 19 -10.27 -4.07 3.35
CA ALA A 19 -11.53 -4.49 3.96
C ALA A 19 -11.66 -6.04 4.05
N GLY A 20 -10.54 -6.74 4.28
CA GLY A 20 -10.51 -8.19 4.40
C GLY A 20 -10.61 -8.92 3.06
N ALA A 21 -10.25 -8.27 1.95
CA ALA A 21 -10.18 -8.94 0.66
C ALA A 21 -9.21 -10.13 0.72
N GLY A 22 -9.67 -11.30 0.28
CA GLY A 22 -8.84 -12.49 0.20
C GLY A 22 -7.92 -12.48 -1.02
N GLY A 23 -6.75 -13.11 -0.90
CA GLY A 23 -5.79 -13.29 -1.99
C GLY A 23 -4.48 -12.54 -1.77
N LEU A 24 -3.69 -12.38 -2.85
CA LEU A 24 -2.40 -11.70 -2.80
C LEU A 24 -2.59 -10.20 -2.58
N LEU A 25 -2.17 -9.73 -1.41
CA LEU A 25 -2.16 -8.31 -1.08
C LEU A 25 -0.85 -7.67 -1.54
N PHE A 26 -0.90 -6.35 -1.75
CA PHE A 26 0.25 -5.54 -2.10
C PHE A 26 0.50 -4.50 -1.01
N GLU A 27 1.77 -4.30 -0.67
CA GLU A 27 2.20 -3.26 0.26
C GLU A 27 2.69 -2.04 -0.52
N LEU A 28 2.20 -0.87 -0.13
CA LEU A 28 2.73 0.44 -0.52
C LEU A 28 3.52 1.01 0.64
N ARG A 29 4.83 1.19 0.49
CA ARG A 29 5.69 1.82 1.50
C ARG A 29 5.94 3.28 1.20
N PHE A 30 5.89 4.10 2.23
CA PHE A 30 6.34 5.49 2.18
C PHE A 30 7.78 5.60 2.66
N ALA A 31 8.51 6.62 2.17
CA ALA A 31 9.86 6.92 2.65
C ALA A 31 9.84 7.54 4.06
N GLU A 32 8.79 8.31 4.36
CA GLU A 32 8.53 8.95 5.64
C GLU A 32 7.07 8.69 6.01
N PRO A 33 6.71 8.62 7.31
CA PRO A 33 5.32 8.44 7.71
C PRO A 33 4.42 9.51 7.10
N VAL A 34 3.28 9.09 6.55
CA VAL A 34 2.27 10.00 5.99
C VAL A 34 1.02 9.98 6.87
N THR A 35 0.31 11.11 6.94
CA THR A 35 -0.99 11.16 7.60
C THR A 35 -2.06 10.62 6.65
N LEU A 36 -2.69 9.51 7.01
CA LEU A 36 -3.89 9.00 6.40
C LEU A 36 -5.10 9.69 7.04
N THR A 37 -5.87 10.42 6.23
CA THR A 37 -7.12 11.06 6.67
C THR A 37 -8.31 10.25 6.17
N PRO A 38 -9.16 9.73 7.07
CA PRO A 38 -10.37 9.00 6.67
C PRO A 38 -11.32 9.88 5.85
N ALA A 39 -11.86 9.33 4.76
CA ALA A 39 -12.76 10.06 3.87
C ALA A 39 -14.18 10.27 4.47
N ARG A 40 -14.58 9.44 5.44
CA ARG A 40 -15.87 9.57 6.15
C ARG A 40 -15.70 10.40 7.42
N SER A 41 -16.71 11.17 7.76
CA SER A 41 -16.75 11.95 9.01
C SER A 41 -16.61 11.02 10.23
N GLY A 42 -15.84 11.47 11.22
CA GLY A 42 -15.64 10.75 12.49
C GLY A 42 -14.41 9.84 12.56
N GLY A 43 -13.68 9.63 11.46
CA GLY A 43 -12.40 8.93 11.50
C GLY A 43 -11.25 9.82 12.00
N THR A 44 -10.40 9.29 12.88
CA THR A 44 -9.20 10.00 13.35
C THR A 44 -8.06 9.88 12.33
N PRO A 45 -7.37 10.98 11.97
CA PRO A 45 -6.17 10.89 11.17
C PRO A 45 -5.09 10.04 11.85
N GLU A 46 -4.43 9.18 11.09
CA GLU A 46 -3.38 8.28 11.61
C GLU A 46 -2.09 8.43 10.79
N LYS A 47 -0.93 8.36 11.46
CA LYS A 47 0.36 8.31 10.75
C LYS A 47 0.67 6.86 10.37
N VAL A 48 0.98 6.63 9.11
CA VAL A 48 1.28 5.29 8.57
C VAL A 48 2.57 5.30 7.76
N GLN A 49 3.36 4.24 7.91
CA GLN A 49 4.55 4.02 7.09
C GLN A 49 4.25 3.17 5.84
N ALA A 50 3.20 2.35 5.90
CA ALA A 50 2.82 1.46 4.81
C ALA A 50 1.32 1.17 4.79
N LEU A 51 0.80 0.79 3.63
CA LEU A 51 -0.61 0.42 3.39
C LEU A 51 -0.69 -0.94 2.70
N LEU A 52 -1.67 -1.78 3.09
CA LEU A 52 -2.08 -2.94 2.30
C LEU A 52 -3.22 -2.57 1.36
N VAL A 53 -3.09 -2.99 0.11
CA VAL A 53 -4.10 -2.78 -0.94
C VAL A 53 -4.29 -4.06 -1.76
N ALA A 54 -5.51 -4.26 -2.29
CA ALA A 54 -5.87 -5.36 -3.16
C ALA A 54 -6.21 -4.80 -4.57
N PRO A 55 -5.20 -4.52 -5.42
CA PRO A 55 -5.46 -3.96 -6.74
C PRO A 55 -6.16 -4.98 -7.63
N THR A 56 -7.23 -4.57 -8.31
CA THR A 56 -7.98 -5.44 -9.24
C THR A 56 -7.15 -5.94 -10.43
N ARG A 57 -6.06 -5.24 -10.78
CA ARG A 57 -5.13 -5.58 -11.86
C ARG A 57 -3.67 -5.46 -11.40
N PRO A 58 -3.16 -6.41 -10.61
CA PRO A 58 -1.83 -6.30 -9.99
C PRO A 58 -0.71 -5.99 -10.99
N ALA A 59 -0.67 -6.72 -12.11
CA ALA A 59 0.35 -6.52 -13.14
C ALA A 59 0.31 -5.12 -13.78
N ALA A 60 -0.88 -4.53 -13.95
CA ALA A 60 -1.01 -3.19 -14.51
C ALA A 60 -0.52 -2.11 -13.53
N VAL A 61 -0.80 -2.29 -12.23
CA VAL A 61 -0.31 -1.36 -11.19
C VAL A 61 1.20 -1.45 -11.06
N LEU A 62 1.79 -2.66 -11.08
CA LEU A 62 3.25 -2.84 -11.09
C LEU A 62 3.91 -2.18 -12.31
N ALA A 63 3.32 -2.34 -13.50
CA ALA A 63 3.81 -1.68 -14.70
C ALA A 63 3.78 -0.14 -14.57
N GLU A 64 2.73 0.41 -13.97
CA GLU A 64 2.61 1.85 -13.70
C GLU A 64 3.61 2.31 -12.63
N ALA A 65 3.83 1.54 -11.57
CA ALA A 65 4.84 1.83 -10.56
C ALA A 65 6.24 1.92 -11.19
N ARG A 66 6.58 0.98 -12.08
CA ARG A 66 7.84 1.00 -12.84
C ARG A 66 7.96 2.24 -13.73
N LYS A 67 6.91 2.62 -14.46
CA LYS A 67 6.89 3.85 -15.28
C LYS A 67 7.15 5.09 -14.43
N ARG A 68 6.62 5.12 -13.20
CA ARG A 68 6.79 6.20 -12.22
C ARG A 68 8.10 6.12 -11.44
N ARG A 69 8.96 5.14 -11.74
CA ARG A 69 10.23 4.89 -11.05
C ARG A 69 10.06 4.64 -9.54
N ILE A 70 8.92 4.07 -9.14
CA ILE A 70 8.72 3.56 -7.80
C ILE A 70 9.43 2.21 -7.71
N ALA A 71 10.20 1.99 -6.63
CA ALA A 71 10.90 0.73 -6.44
C ALA A 71 9.89 -0.43 -6.36
N THR A 72 10.13 -1.48 -7.14
CA THR A 72 9.34 -2.71 -7.01
C THR A 72 9.93 -3.53 -5.88
N MET A 73 9.10 -3.86 -4.89
CA MET A 73 9.48 -4.76 -3.81
C MET A 73 9.28 -6.20 -4.28
N THR A 74 10.30 -7.02 -4.10
CA THR A 74 10.20 -8.48 -4.22
C THR A 74 10.16 -9.07 -2.81
N ASP A 75 9.32 -10.08 -2.62
CA ASP A 75 9.18 -10.83 -1.38
C ASP A 75 10.49 -11.54 -0.98
#